data_AF-D3D6G1-F1
#
_entry.id   AF-D3D6G1-F1
#
_cell.length_a   1.000
_cell.length_b   1.000
_cell.length_c   1.000
_cell.angle_alpha   90.00
_cell.angle_beta   90.00
_cell.angle_gamma   90.00
#
_symmetry.space_group_name_H-M   'P 1'
#
loop_
_entity.id
_entity.type
_entity.pdbx_description
1 polymer ?
#
loop_
_entity_poly.entity_id
_entity_poly.type
_entity_poly.pdbx_seq_one_letter_code
_entity_poly.pdbx_strand_id
1 'polypeptide(L)'
;MVRRRRACPPLLASEFAGFRFPPEVIVFAVGWYVYPRILDELLPEAWHVDAARENNRIEADHGRLKARLRPMRGLKRLRSVQNVSTGHALVQNIRRGHYELAIDTDRQLRLAAAFTELAAAV
;
A
#
# COMPACT_ATOMS: atom_id res chain seq x y z
N MET A 1 -23.43 -8.79 9.90
CA MET A 1 -22.27 -8.17 9.23
C MET A 1 -21.19 -9.23 9.05
N VAL A 2 -21.03 -9.75 7.82
CA VAL A 2 -20.16 -10.91 7.54
C VAL A 2 -18.70 -10.48 7.57
N ARG A 3 -17.94 -10.88 8.61
CA ARG A 3 -16.48 -10.74 8.65
C ARG A 3 -15.88 -11.66 7.56
N ARG A 4 -15.57 -11.10 6.40
CA ARG A 4 -14.76 -11.80 5.38
C ARG A 4 -13.41 -12.14 6.00
N ARG A 5 -13.19 -13.41 6.33
CA ARG A 5 -11.85 -13.94 6.64
C ARG A 5 -11.00 -13.74 5.38
N ARG A 6 -10.04 -12.81 5.43
CA ARG A 6 -9.04 -12.71 4.36
C ARG A 6 -8.25 -14.02 4.39
N ALA A 7 -8.32 -14.80 3.31
CA ALA A 7 -7.50 -15.97 3.15
C ALA A 7 -6.02 -15.56 3.22
N CYS A 8 -5.22 -16.34 3.97
CA CYS A 8 -3.78 -16.17 4.02
C CYS A 8 -3.23 -16.47 2.63
N PRO A 9 -2.55 -15.53 1.93
CA PRO A 9 -1.89 -15.87 0.68
C PRO A 9 -0.82 -16.95 0.93
N PRO A 10 -0.52 -17.82 -0.05
CA PRO A 10 0.56 -18.79 0.09
C PRO A 10 1.84 -18.04 0.45
N LEU A 11 2.50 -18.46 1.54
CA LEU A 11 3.76 -17.88 1.98
C LEU A 11 4.80 -18.15 0.88
N LEU A 12 5.03 -17.18 0.00
CA LEU A 12 6.26 -17.10 -0.79
C LEU A 12 7.42 -17.23 0.20
N ALA A 13 8.38 -18.11 -0.10
CA ALA A 13 9.56 -18.30 0.73
C ALA A 13 10.13 -16.94 1.11
N SER A 14 10.16 -16.66 2.41
CA SER A 14 10.60 -15.38 2.96
C SER A 14 12.00 -15.05 2.42
N GLU A 15 12.23 -13.80 2.02
CA GLU A 15 13.55 -13.29 1.64
C GLU A 15 14.58 -13.47 2.78
N PHE A 16 14.11 -13.75 4.00
CA PHE A 16 14.91 -14.00 5.20
C PHE A 16 15.08 -15.49 5.54
N ALA A 17 14.73 -16.42 4.64
CA ALA A 17 14.95 -17.85 4.87
C ALA A 17 16.44 -18.14 5.18
N GLY A 18 16.71 -18.79 6.32
CA GLY A 18 18.07 -19.11 6.79
C GLY A 18 18.73 -18.04 7.67
N PHE A 19 18.16 -16.84 7.80
CA PHE A 19 18.63 -15.85 8.75
C PHE A 19 18.17 -16.19 10.18
N ARG A 20 19.09 -16.09 11.15
CA ARG A 20 18.75 -16.09 12.59
C ARG A 20 18.82 -14.66 13.11
N PHE A 21 17.67 -14.16 13.56
CA PHE A 21 17.59 -12.87 14.24
C PHE A 21 17.64 -13.06 15.76
N PRO A 22 18.17 -12.08 16.50
CA PRO A 22 18.06 -12.04 17.95
C PRO A 22 16.58 -12.12 18.39
N PRO A 23 16.27 -12.75 19.55
CA PRO A 23 14.90 -12.87 20.04
C PRO A 23 14.17 -11.53 20.12
N GLU A 24 14.86 -10.44 20.45
CA GLU A 24 14.30 -9.10 20.61
C GLU A 24 13.75 -8.56 19.28
N VAL A 25 14.46 -8.84 18.18
CA VAL A 25 14.06 -8.44 16.82
C VAL A 25 12.84 -9.23 16.36
N ILE A 26 12.79 -10.52 16.66
CA ILE A 26 11.65 -11.39 16.33
C ILE A 26 10.42 -10.95 17.12
N VAL A 27 10.55 -10.73 18.43
CA VAL A 27 9.45 -10.27 19.29
C VAL A 27 8.95 -8.90 18.86
N PHE A 28 9.83 -7.98 18.48
CA PHE A 28 9.43 -6.68 17.94
C PHE A 28 8.64 -6.81 16.63
N ALA A 29 9.13 -7.62 15.67
CA ALA A 29 8.46 -7.81 14.39
C ALA A 29 7.11 -8.53 14.52
N VAL A 30 7.04 -9.59 15.33
CA VAL A 30 5.80 -10.31 15.64
C VAL A 30 4.84 -9.39 16.40
N GLY A 31 5.34 -8.68 17.41
CA GLY A 31 4.59 -7.67 18.14
C GLY A 31 3.97 -6.66 17.19
N TRP A 32 4.77 -6.03 16.33
CA TRP A 32 4.29 -5.07 15.33
C TRP A 32 3.18 -5.62 14.41
N TYR A 33 3.29 -6.89 14.00
CA TYR A 33 2.32 -7.55 13.14
C TYR A 33 1.00 -7.89 13.85
N VAL A 34 1.08 -8.37 15.10
CA VAL A 34 -0.07 -8.90 15.84
C VAL A 34 -0.73 -7.84 16.74
N TYR A 35 0.02 -6.79 17.12
CA TYR A 35 -0.40 -5.71 18.01
C TYR A 35 -1.79 -5.14 17.68
N PRO A 36 -2.18 -4.87 16.41
CA PRO A 36 -3.52 -4.33 16.12
C PRO A 36 -4.64 -5.29 16.48
N ARG A 37 -4.46 -6.57 16.15
CA ARG A 37 -5.49 -7.58 16.44
C ARG A 37 -5.62 -7.81 17.93
N ILE A 38 -4.51 -7.80 18.66
CA ILE A 38 -4.52 -7.93 20.11
C ILE A 38 -5.21 -6.72 20.75
N LEU A 39 -4.93 -5.51 20.25
CA LEU A 39 -5.59 -4.30 20.71
C LEU A 39 -7.10 -4.32 20.43
N ASP A 40 -7.51 -4.67 19.21
CA ASP A 40 -8.93 -4.82 18.84
C ASP A 40 -9.68 -5.87 19.69
N GLU A 41 -8.97 -6.88 20.20
CA GLU A 41 -9.54 -7.97 20.99
C GLU A 41 -9.56 -7.67 22.50
N LEU A 42 -8.50 -7.05 23.03
CA LEU A 42 -8.36 -6.78 24.47
C LEU A 42 -8.91 -5.42 24.90
N LEU A 43 -8.85 -4.41 24.02
CA LEU A 43 -9.24 -3.03 24.31
C LEU A 43 -10.02 -2.41 23.13
N PRO A 44 -11.19 -2.96 22.77
CA PRO A 44 -11.96 -2.51 21.61
C PRO A 44 -12.46 -1.05 21.72
N GLU A 45 -12.58 -0.52 22.94
CA GLU A 45 -13.02 0.86 23.22
C GLU A 45 -11.85 1.86 23.27
N ALA A 46 -10.59 1.39 23.22
CA ALA A 46 -9.45 2.28 23.31
C ALA A 46 -9.19 2.99 21.98
N TRP A 47 -9.04 4.32 22.04
CA TRP A 47 -8.65 5.11 20.88
C TRP A 47 -7.16 4.93 20.59
N HIS A 48 -6.85 4.09 19.60
CA HIS A 48 -5.48 3.85 19.17
C HIS A 48 -5.06 4.93 18.17
N VAL A 49 -4.07 5.74 18.55
CA VAL A 49 -3.47 6.74 17.67
C VAL A 49 -2.55 6.05 16.67
N ASP A 50 -3.14 5.57 15.57
CA ASP A 50 -2.47 4.88 14.46
C ASP A 50 -1.68 5.82 13.54
N ALA A 51 -1.35 7.04 13.99
CA ALA A 51 -0.63 8.04 13.19
C ALA A 51 0.68 7.49 12.57
N ALA A 52 1.37 6.57 13.25
CA ALA A 52 2.52 5.87 12.71
C ALA A 52 2.17 4.98 11.49
N ARG A 53 1.02 4.29 11.49
CA ARG A 53 0.53 3.52 10.34
C ARG A 53 0.08 4.39 9.19
N GLU A 54 -0.56 5.51 9.48
CA GLU A 54 -0.94 6.48 8.46
C GLU A 54 0.30 7.07 7.80
N ASN A 55 1.29 7.45 8.60
CA ASN A 55 2.58 7.92 8.11
C ASN A 55 3.31 6.87 7.26
N ASN A 56 3.23 5.58 7.63
CA ASN A 56 3.82 4.51 6.82
C ASN A 56 3.21 4.40 5.42
N ARG A 57 1.91 4.71 5.25
CA ARG A 57 1.28 4.73 3.92
C ARG A 57 1.78 5.90 3.08
N ILE A 58 1.96 7.06 3.71
CA ILE A 58 2.50 8.27 3.08
C ILE A 58 3.96 8.03 2.66
N GLU A 59 4.78 7.48 3.55
CA GLU A 59 6.20 7.23 3.28
C GLU A 59 6.38 6.13 2.23
N ALA A 60 5.54 5.08 2.23
CA ALA A 60 5.57 4.07 1.18
C ALA A 60 5.22 4.63 -0.21
N ASP A 61 4.24 5.53 -0.29
CA ASP A 61 3.88 6.20 -1.55
C ASP A 61 5.00 7.15 -2.01
N HIS A 62 5.53 7.94 -1.08
CA HIS A 62 6.67 8.83 -1.29
C HIS A 62 7.91 8.06 -1.77
N GLY A 63 8.22 6.91 -1.18
CA GLY A 63 9.31 6.03 -1.60
C GLY A 63 9.14 5.55 -3.04
N ARG A 64 7.93 5.18 -3.46
CA ARG A 64 7.63 4.78 -4.85
C ARG A 64 7.74 5.94 -5.82
N LEU A 65 7.28 7.14 -5.43
CA LEU A 65 7.45 8.35 -6.24
C LEU A 65 8.93 8.71 -6.40
N LYS A 66 9.70 8.71 -5.30
CA LYS A 66 11.16 8.92 -5.31
C LYS A 66 11.86 7.92 -6.21
N ALA A 67 11.53 6.63 -6.11
CA ALA A 67 12.13 5.59 -6.95
C ALA A 67 11.90 5.85 -8.44
N ARG A 68 10.69 6.31 -8.82
CA ARG A 68 10.36 6.66 -10.22
C ARG A 68 11.07 7.93 -10.69
N LEU A 69 11.26 8.92 -9.81
CA LEU A 69 11.90 10.19 -10.16
C LEU A 69 13.44 10.12 -10.13
N ARG A 70 14.03 9.18 -9.41
CA ARG A 70 15.49 9.05 -9.24
C ARG A 70 16.27 9.01 -10.58
N PRO A 71 15.82 8.26 -11.61
CA PRO A 71 16.48 8.25 -12.92
C PRO A 71 16.39 9.59 -13.67
N MET A 72 15.39 10.42 -13.37
CA MET A 72 15.08 11.64 -14.11
C MET A 72 15.92 12.86 -13.67
N ARG A 73 16.80 12.69 -12.66
CA ARG A 73 17.72 13.73 -12.14
C ARG A 73 17.01 15.05 -11.75
N GLY A 74 15.78 14.94 -11.25
CA GLY A 74 14.96 16.05 -10.78
C GLY A 74 14.18 16.76 -11.88
N LEU A 75 12.93 17.09 -11.58
CA LEU A 75 12.03 17.83 -12.47
C LEU A 75 12.39 19.32 -12.48
N LYS A 76 12.50 19.91 -13.68
CA LYS A 76 13.00 21.30 -13.86
C LYS A 76 11.92 22.38 -13.83
N ARG A 77 10.65 22.00 -13.83
CA ARG A 77 9.51 22.93 -13.87
C ARG A 77 8.44 22.47 -12.88
N LEU A 78 7.80 23.44 -12.21
CA LEU A 78 6.70 23.17 -11.29
C LEU A 78 5.53 22.44 -11.98
N ARG A 79 5.20 22.82 -13.23
CA ARG A 79 4.19 22.12 -14.04
C ARG A 79 4.53 20.64 -14.24
N SER A 80 5.81 20.31 -14.43
CA SER A 80 6.24 18.91 -14.58
C SER A 80 6.08 18.14 -13.27
N VAL A 81 6.37 18.77 -12.13
CA VAL A 81 6.12 18.18 -10.80
C VAL A 81 4.64 17.89 -10.62
N GLN A 82 3.77 18.86 -10.90
CA GLN A 82 2.33 18.68 -10.81
C GLN A 82 1.84 17.53 -11.70
N ASN A 83 2.18 17.54 -13.00
CA ASN A 83 1.74 16.50 -13.93
C ASN A 83 2.19 15.10 -13.50
N VAL A 84 3.45 14.95 -13.07
CA VAL A 84 3.99 13.65 -12.65
C VAL A 84 3.39 13.20 -11.32
N SER A 85 3.24 14.10 -10.34
CA SER A 85 2.61 13.77 -9.05
C SER A 85 1.13 13.38 -9.22
N THR A 86 0.38 14.12 -10.02
CA THR A 86 -1.03 13.81 -10.33
C THR A 86 -1.15 12.47 -11.04
N GLY A 87 -0.33 12.22 -12.06
CA GLY A 87 -0.29 10.92 -12.75
C GLY A 87 0.11 9.77 -11.83
N HIS A 88 1.06 9.98 -10.90
CA HIS A 88 1.44 9.00 -9.90
C HIS A 88 0.27 8.66 -8.99
N ALA A 89 -0.36 9.68 -8.40
CA ALA A 89 -1.51 9.53 -7.50
C ALA A 89 -2.67 8.80 -8.19
N LEU A 90 -3.02 9.18 -9.42
CA LEU A 90 -4.05 8.52 -10.23
C LEU A 90 -3.80 7.01 -10.34
N VAL A 91 -2.61 6.62 -10.80
CA VAL A 91 -2.24 5.20 -10.97
C VAL A 91 -2.29 4.43 -9.66
N GLN A 92 -1.80 5.02 -8.57
CA GLN A 92 -1.83 4.36 -7.25
C GLN A 92 -3.26 4.23 -6.71
N ASN A 93 -4.09 5.24 -6.91
CA ASN A 93 -5.49 5.24 -6.48
C ASN A 93 -6.30 4.18 -7.24
N ILE A 94 -6.10 4.02 -8.55
CA ILE A 94 -6.69 2.93 -9.34
C ILE A 94 -6.27 1.56 -8.79
N ARG A 95 -4.96 1.33 -8.57
CA ARG A 95 -4.43 0.06 -8.02
C ARG A 95 -4.95 -0.27 -6.61
N ARG A 96 -5.34 0.75 -5.84
CA ARG A 96 -5.91 0.61 -4.50
C ARG A 96 -7.45 0.51 -4.52
N GLY A 97 -8.09 0.75 -5.66
CA GLY A 97 -9.55 0.73 -5.80
C GLY A 97 -10.23 1.95 -5.17
N HIS A 98 -9.57 3.12 -5.19
CA HIS A 98 -10.14 4.37 -4.70
C HIS A 98 -11.04 5.08 -5.74
N TYR A 99 -11.22 4.49 -6.91
CA TYR A 99 -12.14 4.93 -7.95
C TYR A 99 -13.07 3.80 -8.34
N GLU A 100 -14.26 4.15 -8.83
CA GLU A 100 -15.23 3.24 -9.43
C GLU A 100 -14.82 2.87 -10.87
N LEU A 101 -13.56 2.45 -11.04
CA LEU A 101 -12.98 2.00 -12.30
C LEU A 101 -12.47 0.57 -12.13
N ALA A 102 -12.85 -0.32 -13.03
CA ALA A 102 -12.45 -1.73 -13.04
C ALA A 102 -12.63 -2.42 -11.67
N ILE A 103 -13.73 -2.08 -10.97
CA ILE A 103 -14.02 -2.56 -9.61
C ILE A 103 -14.19 -4.08 -9.56
N ASP A 104 -14.76 -4.66 -10.62
CA ASP A 104 -15.01 -6.10 -10.77
C ASP A 104 -13.80 -6.86 -11.34
N THR A 105 -12.72 -6.15 -11.67
CA THR A 105 -11.50 -6.75 -12.20
C THR A 105 -10.54 -7.13 -11.09
N ASP A 106 -9.81 -8.24 -11.28
CA ASP A 106 -8.71 -8.65 -10.41
C ASP A 106 -7.69 -7.49 -10.22
N ARG A 107 -7.11 -7.40 -9.02
CA ARG A 107 -6.22 -6.28 -8.65
C ARG A 107 -5.00 -6.16 -9.57
N GLN A 108 -4.49 -7.26 -10.11
CA GLN A 108 -3.34 -7.26 -11.02
C GLN A 108 -3.71 -6.64 -12.39
N LEU A 109 -4.95 -6.85 -12.84
CA LEU A 109 -5.45 -6.39 -14.13
C LEU A 109 -6.18 -5.04 -14.04
N ARG A 110 -6.54 -4.60 -12.84
CA ARG A 110 -7.34 -3.38 -12.60
C ARG A 110 -6.81 -2.13 -13.28
N LEU A 111 -5.48 -1.95 -13.32
CA LEU A 111 -4.92 -0.76 -13.98
C LEU A 111 -5.16 -0.79 -15.50
N ALA A 112 -4.98 -1.95 -16.13
CA ALA A 112 -5.20 -2.10 -17.57
C ALA A 112 -6.68 -1.91 -17.91
N ALA A 113 -7.57 -2.58 -17.18
CA ALA A 113 -9.02 -2.46 -17.37
C ALA A 113 -9.51 -1.03 -17.13
N ALA A 114 -9.02 -0.34 -16.09
CA ALA A 114 -9.39 1.06 -15.83
C ALA A 114 -8.96 1.99 -16.98
N PHE A 115 -7.80 1.76 -17.61
CA PHE A 115 -7.40 2.53 -18.78
C PHE A 115 -8.26 2.22 -20.01
N THR A 116 -8.70 0.97 -20.19
CA THR A 116 -9.66 0.60 -21.24
C THR A 116 -11.00 1.29 -21.03
N GLU A 117 -11.52 1.30 -19.80
CA GLU A 117 -12.77 2.00 -19.44
C GLU A 117 -12.65 3.51 -19.67
N LEU A 118 -11.56 4.14 -19.22
CA LEU A 118 -11.31 5.57 -19.44
C LEU A 118 -11.19 5.91 -20.93
N ALA A 119 -10.54 5.06 -21.73
CA ALA A 119 -10.39 5.27 -23.16
C ALA A 119 -11.73 5.18 -23.91
N ALA A 120 -12.70 4.43 -23.39
CA ALA A 120 -14.05 4.38 -23.95
C ALA A 120 -14.91 5.61 -23.57
N ALA A 121 -14.47 6.41 -22.59
CA ALA A 121 -15.22 7.54 -22.05
C ALA A 121 -14.81 8.91 -22.63
N VAL A 122 -13.80 8.96 -23.51
CA VAL A 122 -13.25 10.17 -24.14
C VAL A 122 -13.32 10.04 -25.65
#